data_AF-A0A2U1PLS6-F1
#
_entry.id   AF-A0A2U1PLS6-F1
#
_cell.length_a   1.000
_cell.length_b   1.000
_cell.length_c   1.000
_cell.angle_alpha   90.00
_cell.angle_beta   90.00
_cell.angle_gamma   90.00
#
_symmetry.space_group_name_H-M   'P 1'
#
loop_
_entity.id
_entity.type
_entity.pdbx_description
1 polymer ?
#
loop_
_entity_poly.entity_id
_entity_poly.type
_entity_poly.pdbx_seq_one_letter_code
_entity_poly.pdbx_strand_id
1 'polypeptide(L)'
;MDKNHWFLCGLGPDFETFTIAYRAVQPRPSFCDLVAHAEGHELFITSLHGSTSSPVAFTAHHSTQPSRGRGRSGRSNIRGNSSR
;
A
#
# COMPACT_ATOMS: atom_id res chain seq x y z
N MET A 1 -6.27 -2.33 36.00
CA MET A 1 -6.25 -1.91 34.58
C MET A 1 -6.90 -2.98 33.75
N ASP A 2 -7.94 -2.64 33.01
CA ASP A 2 -8.84 -3.60 32.35
C ASP A 2 -8.45 -3.83 30.88
N LYS A 3 -8.95 -4.92 30.27
CA LYS A 3 -8.74 -5.23 28.85
C LYS A 3 -9.12 -4.05 27.92
N ASN A 4 -10.22 -3.37 28.21
CA ASN A 4 -10.65 -2.18 27.45
C ASN A 4 -9.63 -1.03 27.56
N HIS A 5 -8.99 -0.86 28.72
CA HIS A 5 -7.98 0.18 28.89
C HIS A 5 -6.75 -0.10 28.04
N TRP A 6 -6.22 -1.33 28.09
CA TRP A 6 -5.09 -1.74 27.27
C TRP A 6 -5.38 -1.62 25.77
N PHE A 7 -6.59 -1.98 25.35
CA PHE A 7 -7.03 -1.81 23.96
C PHE A 7 -7.03 -0.34 23.53
N LEU A 8 -7.68 0.54 24.30
CA LEU A 8 -7.75 1.97 24.00
C LEU A 8 -6.37 2.64 23.96
N CYS A 9 -5.44 2.24 24.84
CA CYS A 9 -4.07 2.73 24.82
C CYS A 9 -3.27 2.27 23.59
N GLY A 10 -3.67 1.17 22.94
CA GLY A 10 -3.01 0.60 21.77
C GLY A 10 -3.54 1.12 20.42
N LEU A 11 -4.65 1.86 20.37
CA LEU A 11 -5.28 2.30 19.11
C LEU A 11 -4.53 3.45 18.41
N GLY A 12 -3.67 4.18 19.11
CA GLY A 12 -2.93 5.31 18.53
C GLY A 12 -3.73 6.63 18.47
N PRO A 13 -3.11 7.71 17.96
CA PRO A 13 -3.66 9.07 18.02
C PRO A 13 -4.89 9.28 17.12
N ASP A 14 -5.01 8.53 16.03
CA ASP A 14 -6.17 8.64 15.11
C ASP A 14 -7.50 8.26 15.78
N PHE A 15 -7.43 7.54 16.90
CA PHE A 15 -8.57 7.13 17.72
C PHE A 15 -8.70 7.95 19.01
N GLU A 16 -8.06 9.11 19.13
CA GLU A 16 -8.13 9.97 20.32
C GLU A 16 -9.58 10.39 20.62
N THR A 17 -10.27 10.96 19.63
CA THR A 17 -11.67 11.38 19.74
C THR A 17 -12.58 10.21 20.13
N PHE A 18 -12.37 9.05 19.51
CA PHE A 18 -13.08 7.81 19.84
C PHE A 18 -12.84 7.39 21.29
N THR A 19 -11.59 7.43 21.75
CA THR A 19 -11.20 7.00 23.10
C THR A 19 -11.81 7.91 24.17
N ILE A 20 -11.86 9.22 23.92
CA ILE A 20 -12.50 10.19 24.81
C ILE A 20 -14.01 9.93 24.84
N ALA A 21 -14.65 9.80 23.68
CA ALA A 21 -16.08 9.55 23.58
C ALA A 21 -16.47 8.25 24.29
N TYR A 22 -15.75 7.16 24.05
CA TYR A 22 -16.00 5.86 24.70
C TYR A 22 -15.90 5.94 26.22
N ARG A 23 -14.97 6.72 26.78
CA ARG A 23 -14.84 6.92 28.23
C ARG A 23 -16.00 7.73 28.82
N ALA A 24 -16.65 8.58 28.03
CA ALA A 24 -17.80 9.38 28.45
C ALA A 24 -19.13 8.61 28.41
N VAL A 25 -19.20 7.49 27.67
CA VAL A 25 -20.41 6.66 27.58
C VAL A 25 -20.68 5.93 28.90
N GLN A 26 -21.92 6.04 29.39
CA GLN A 26 -22.44 5.28 30.52
C GLN A 26 -23.82 4.68 30.17
N PRO A 27 -24.08 3.39 30.50
CA PRO A 27 -23.19 2.45 31.17
C PRO A 27 -22.02 2.01 30.29
N ARG A 28 -20.92 1.57 30.91
CA ARG A 28 -19.69 1.20 30.19
C ARG A 28 -19.98 0.02 29.23
N PRO A 29 -19.74 0.17 27.92
CA PRO A 29 -20.01 -0.88 26.94
C PRO A 29 -19.18 -2.14 27.18
N SER A 30 -19.63 -3.27 26.65
CA SER A 30 -18.83 -4.50 26.69
C SER A 30 -17.56 -4.35 25.83
N PHE A 31 -16.59 -5.24 26.02
CA PHE A 31 -15.40 -5.25 25.17
C PHE A 31 -15.75 -5.54 23.69
N CYS A 32 -16.74 -6.40 23.44
CA CYS A 32 -17.17 -6.71 22.07
C CYS A 32 -17.74 -5.46 21.38
N ASP A 33 -18.57 -4.69 22.10
CA ASP A 33 -19.13 -3.45 21.58
C ASP A 33 -18.04 -2.40 21.32
N LEU A 34 -17.03 -2.32 22.21
CA LEU A 34 -15.86 -1.46 22.02
C LEU A 34 -15.14 -1.79 20.72
N VAL A 35 -14.90 -3.07 20.43
CA VAL A 35 -14.22 -3.51 19.20
C VAL A 35 -15.07 -3.17 17.98
N ALA A 36 -16.36 -3.51 18.00
CA ALA A 36 -17.27 -3.19 16.89
C ALA A 36 -17.36 -1.69 16.61
N HIS A 37 -17.36 -0.85 17.66
CA HIS A 37 -17.35 0.60 17.49
C HIS A 37 -16.02 1.13 16.98
N ALA A 38 -14.89 0.54 17.37
CA ALA A 38 -13.58 0.91 16.84
C ALA A 38 -13.50 0.59 15.34
N GLU A 39 -13.96 -0.58 14.91
CA GLU A 39 -14.04 -0.97 13.49
C GLU A 39 -14.95 0.00 12.70
N GLY A 40 -16.13 0.32 13.25
CA GLY A 40 -17.03 1.29 12.62
C GLY A 40 -16.43 2.70 12.52
N HIS A 41 -15.66 3.13 13.53
CA HIS A 41 -14.95 4.40 13.51
C HIS A 41 -13.90 4.44 12.39
N GLU A 42 -13.11 3.39 12.22
CA GLU A 42 -12.13 3.30 11.12
C GLU A 42 -12.79 3.38 9.75
N LEU A 43 -13.88 2.62 9.53
CA LEU A 43 -14.63 2.64 8.29
C LEU A 43 -15.25 4.01 8.01
N PHE A 44 -15.75 4.68 9.05
CA PHE A 44 -16.32 6.02 8.95
C PHE A 44 -15.25 7.04 8.55
N ILE A 45 -14.11 7.07 9.23
CA ILE A 45 -12.99 7.97 8.91
C ILE A 45 -12.47 7.71 7.49
N THR A 46 -12.32 6.44 7.12
CA THR A 46 -11.91 6.03 5.77
C THR A 46 -12.90 6.49 4.70
N SER A 47 -14.21 6.38 4.97
CA SER A 47 -15.27 6.83 4.06
C SER A 47 -15.31 8.35 3.94
N LEU A 48 -15.03 9.08 5.03
CA LEU A 48 -15.09 10.54 5.09
C LEU A 48 -13.91 11.17 4.35
N HIS A 49 -12.70 10.62 4.52
CA HIS A 49 -11.48 11.15 3.88
C HIS A 49 -11.24 10.59 2.48
N GLY A 50 -12.07 9.65 2.02
CA GLY A 50 -11.82 8.88 0.81
C GLY A 50 -10.63 7.95 0.99
N SER A 51 -10.58 6.86 0.23
CA SER A 51 -9.44 5.95 0.24
C SER A 51 -8.16 6.70 -0.14
N THR A 52 -7.34 7.09 0.84
CA THR A 52 -5.95 7.51 0.61
C THR A 52 -5.07 6.29 0.29
N SER A 53 -5.62 5.30 -0.42
CA SER A 53 -4.78 4.33 -1.12
C SER A 53 -4.33 5.03 -2.40
N SER A 54 -3.23 5.77 -2.32
CA SER A 54 -2.40 5.95 -3.50
C SER A 54 -1.89 4.56 -3.87
N PRO A 55 -2.30 3.97 -5.01
CA PRO A 55 -1.71 2.71 -5.43
C PRO A 55 -0.25 3.01 -5.77
N VAL A 56 0.67 2.67 -4.86
CA VAL A 56 2.09 2.70 -5.16
C VAL A 56 2.36 1.58 -6.15
N ALA A 57 2.21 1.89 -7.44
CA ALA A 57 2.57 0.99 -8.52
C ALA A 57 4.10 0.83 -8.49
N PHE A 58 4.57 -0.31 -7.99
CA PHE A 58 5.98 -0.68 -8.06
C PHE A 58 6.34 -0.94 -9.53
N THR A 59 6.90 0.06 -10.21
CA THR A 59 7.47 -0.14 -11.55
C THR A 59 8.86 -0.74 -11.39
N ALA A 60 8.98 -2.05 -11.61
CA ALA A 60 10.29 -2.69 -11.74
C ALA A 60 10.95 -2.22 -13.05
N HIS A 61 11.92 -1.31 -12.95
CA HIS A 61 12.74 -0.92 -14.10
C HIS A 61 13.70 -2.05 -14.43
N HIS A 62 13.37 -2.86 -15.43
CA HIS A 62 14.33 -3.80 -15.99
C HIS A 62 15.32 -3.01 -16.87
N SER A 63 16.46 -2.64 -16.28
CA SER A 63 17.60 -2.09 -17.02
C SER A 63 18.22 -3.19 -17.88
N THR A 64 17.67 -3.43 -19.06
CA THR A 64 18.44 -4.07 -20.14
C THR A 64 19.20 -2.99 -20.88
N GLN A 65 20.35 -2.60 -20.32
CA GLN A 65 21.45 -2.13 -21.15
C GLN A 65 22.18 -3.34 -21.72
N PRO A 66 22.26 -3.45 -23.05
CA PRO A 66 23.52 -3.82 -23.65
C PRO A 66 23.99 -2.72 -24.62
N SER A 67 25.18 -2.21 -24.29
CA SER A 67 26.27 -1.87 -25.20
C SER A 67 25.95 -1.06 -26.47
N ARG A 68 26.40 0.19 -26.44
CA ARG A 68 26.63 1.06 -27.59
C ARG A 68 27.63 0.41 -28.56
N GLY A 69 27.15 -0.09 -29.70
CA GLY A 69 27.98 -0.49 -30.85
C GLY A 69 27.63 0.33 -32.10
N ARG A 70 28.27 1.49 -32.24
CA ARG A 70 28.16 2.42 -33.37
C ARG A 70 29.08 1.94 -34.50
N GLY A 71 28.61 1.78 -35.74
CA GLY A 71 29.54 1.51 -36.86
C GLY A 71 28.87 1.25 -38.21
N ARG A 72 29.01 2.19 -39.13
CA ARG A 72 28.54 2.17 -40.52
C ARG A 72 29.50 1.39 -41.45
N SER A 73 28.94 0.89 -42.56
CA SER A 73 29.54 0.86 -43.91
C SER A 73 30.68 -0.13 -44.24
N GLY A 74 30.51 -0.88 -45.35
CA GLY A 74 31.57 -1.59 -46.10
C GLY A 74 31.07 -2.93 -46.67
N ARG A 75 30.42 -2.98 -47.83
CA ARG A 75 30.98 -3.12 -49.19
C ARG A 75 31.60 -4.49 -49.51
N SER A 76 30.79 -5.29 -50.24
CA SER A 76 31.10 -6.19 -51.37
C SER A 76 32.09 -7.36 -51.25
N ASN A 77 31.76 -8.40 -52.04
CA ASN A 77 32.60 -9.47 -52.63
C ASN A 77 32.85 -10.69 -51.72
N ILE A 78 32.78 -11.97 -52.14
CA ILE A 78 32.99 -12.58 -53.47
C ILE A 78 32.57 -14.09 -53.45
N ARG A 79 31.96 -14.57 -54.55
CA ARG A 79 32.05 -15.89 -55.25
C ARG A 79 31.81 -17.26 -54.57
N GLY A 80 31.04 -18.09 -55.30
CA GLY A 80 31.17 -19.55 -55.44
C GLY A 80 29.81 -20.21 -55.76
N ASN A 81 29.39 -20.41 -57.02
CA ASN A 81 29.64 -21.56 -57.92
C ASN A 81 29.47 -22.93 -57.21
N SER A 82 28.71 -23.95 -57.66
CA SER A 82 28.43 -24.41 -59.03
C SER A 82 27.29 -25.46 -58.99
N SER A 83 26.73 -25.72 -60.17
CA SER A 83 25.70 -26.69 -60.56
C SER A 83 25.92 -28.15 -60.15
N ARG A 84 24.82 -28.88 -59.89
CA ARG A 84 24.48 -30.20 -60.45
C ARG A 84 23.06 -30.60 -60.07
#